data_AF-A0A3N1UVX8-F1
#
_entry.id   AF-A0A3N1UVX8-F1
#
_cell.length_a   1.000
_cell.length_b   1.000
_cell.length_c   1.000
_cell.angle_alpha   90.00
_cell.angle_beta   90.00
_cell.angle_gamma   90.00
#
_symmetry.space_group_name_H-M   'P 1'
#
loop_
_entity.id
_entity.type
_entity.pdbx_description
1 polymer ?
#
loop_
_entity_poly.entity_id
_entity_poly.type
_entity_poly.pdbx_seq_one_letter_code
_entity_poly.pdbx_strand_id
1 'polypeptide(L)'
;MVQDFDDAVRLRVAWEEALRVRGCPPRNVLCADPISDTLQGHLNSCPWCESDREDLKAFGTSMPKLQEICGHTSSRASGHEVKEGDVVRLACSLSDWGPKNRYYNAPLVLVLESLPELPSVFRVALVHDFPDLAGPLDVAVAPGIFAEPWNTFACRNVHGECPVLSVPASVLHEVQQRAQPPCESLHAEDTFPNNPQQAFLSAFRRLEIEVASFFAQRILEDLMVFQENPVTAALESVLTDPQAFRTAFSPWLRLDAQAEPSLKTLLTAPWADESLPMAAAPAQETLAVRIVRLRESVPVLEVATGELSVCQPTRDGFLVGGRVLSKLSQAAEMHAVWLVSSRESLWPDHVDLDADTGYFRLVFPRVPKPSASPKTLRIMVVDQ
;
A
#
# COMPACT_ATOMS: atom_id res chain seq x y z
N MET A 1 36.07 26.08 4.43
CA MET A 1 35.28 27.32 4.30
C MET A 1 34.45 27.37 3.02
N VAL A 2 35.03 27.32 1.81
CA VAL A 2 34.22 27.31 0.56
C VAL A 2 33.44 25.98 0.42
N GLN A 3 34.10 24.86 0.68
CA GLN A 3 33.49 23.53 0.64
C GLN A 3 32.35 23.36 1.67
N ASP A 4 32.56 23.83 2.91
CA ASP A 4 31.54 23.77 3.97
C ASP A 4 30.29 24.62 3.64
N PHE A 5 30.45 25.69 2.88
CA PHE A 5 29.33 26.53 2.43
C PHE A 5 28.53 25.83 1.31
N ASP A 6 29.21 25.26 0.33
CA ASP A 6 28.57 24.53 -0.77
C ASP A 6 27.81 23.28 -0.25
N ASP A 7 28.40 22.57 0.72
CA ASP A 7 27.75 21.42 1.36
C ASP A 7 26.51 21.83 2.17
N ALA A 8 26.56 22.96 2.89
CA ALA A 8 25.39 23.47 3.63
C ALA A 8 24.25 23.91 2.70
N VAL A 9 24.55 24.52 1.55
CA VAL A 9 23.54 24.88 0.55
C VAL A 9 22.93 23.62 -0.07
N ARG A 10 23.74 22.60 -0.41
CA ARG A 10 23.26 21.32 -0.94
C ARG A 10 22.30 20.64 0.05
N LEU A 11 22.68 20.57 1.33
CA LEU A 11 21.85 20.00 2.38
C LEU A 11 20.55 20.77 2.61
N ARG A 12 20.58 22.10 2.55
CA ARG A 12 19.37 22.91 2.64
C ARG A 12 18.39 22.56 1.52
N VAL A 13 18.87 22.52 0.28
CA VAL A 13 18.03 22.19 -0.89
C VAL A 13 17.45 20.78 -0.75
N ALA A 14 18.27 19.81 -0.36
CA ALA A 14 17.80 18.44 -0.14
C ALA A 14 16.73 18.37 0.96
N TRP A 15 16.92 19.09 2.07
CA TRP A 15 15.95 19.16 3.17
C TRP A 15 14.64 19.84 2.75
N GLU A 16 14.70 20.94 1.99
CA GLU A 16 13.52 21.63 1.46
C GLU A 16 12.72 20.69 0.55
N GLU A 17 13.38 19.95 -0.33
CA GLU A 17 12.73 18.97 -1.20
C GLU A 17 12.16 17.78 -0.42
N ALA A 18 12.85 17.27 0.60
CA ALA A 18 12.30 16.26 1.50
C ALA A 18 11.01 16.74 2.18
N LEU A 19 11.00 18.00 2.66
CA LEU A 19 9.81 18.60 3.26
C LEU A 19 8.66 18.73 2.26
N ARG A 20 8.95 19.06 1.00
CA ARG A 20 7.94 19.11 -0.08
C ARG A 20 7.37 17.74 -0.36
N VAL A 21 8.22 16.73 -0.60
CA VAL A 21 7.81 15.36 -0.91
C VAL A 21 6.98 14.76 0.23
N ARG A 22 7.37 14.99 1.48
CA ARG A 22 6.68 14.43 2.65
C ARG A 22 5.44 15.20 3.07
N GLY A 23 5.40 16.52 2.87
CA GLY A 23 4.45 17.40 3.56
C GLY A 23 3.57 18.29 2.66
N CYS A 24 3.84 18.40 1.36
CA CYS A 24 3.00 19.16 0.43
C CYS A 24 1.91 18.27 -0.20
N PRO A 25 0.67 18.77 -0.34
CA PRO A 25 -0.41 18.00 -0.92
C PRO A 25 -0.20 17.75 -2.42
N PRO A 26 -0.68 16.62 -2.97
CA PRO A 26 -0.70 16.40 -4.40
C PRO A 26 -1.63 17.41 -5.08
N ARG A 27 -1.44 17.66 -6.38
CA ARG A 27 -2.17 18.71 -7.13
C ARG A 27 -3.69 18.66 -6.98
N ASN A 28 -4.28 17.48 -6.94
CA ASN A 28 -5.73 17.33 -6.78
C ASN A 28 -6.24 17.86 -5.43
N VAL A 29 -5.43 17.70 -4.38
CA VAL A 29 -5.72 18.27 -3.06
C VAL A 29 -5.36 19.76 -3.04
N LEU A 30 -4.19 20.12 -3.59
CA LEU A 30 -3.74 21.51 -3.66
C LEU A 30 -4.70 22.41 -4.44
N CYS A 31 -5.33 21.92 -5.51
CA CYS A 31 -6.26 22.64 -6.37
C CYS A 31 -7.74 22.44 -5.99
N ALA A 32 -8.04 21.84 -4.84
CA ALA A 32 -9.42 21.65 -4.41
C ALA A 32 -10.20 22.97 -4.35
N ASP A 33 -11.48 22.90 -4.70
CA ASP A 33 -12.47 23.98 -4.64
C ASP A 33 -13.83 23.37 -4.22
N PRO A 34 -14.42 23.77 -3.08
CA PRO A 34 -13.94 24.78 -2.13
C PRO A 34 -12.64 24.39 -1.42
N ILE A 35 -11.88 25.40 -0.96
CA ILE A 35 -10.70 25.20 -0.10
C ILE A 35 -11.16 24.74 1.28
N SER A 36 -10.62 23.62 1.79
CA SER A 36 -10.83 23.18 3.16
C SER A 36 -10.02 24.02 4.16
N ASP A 37 -10.45 24.06 5.42
CA ASP A 37 -9.72 24.76 6.49
C ASP A 37 -8.27 24.23 6.64
N THR A 38 -8.07 22.91 6.46
CA THR A 38 -6.74 22.29 6.48
C THR A 38 -5.85 22.75 5.34
N LEU A 39 -6.39 22.83 4.11
CA LEU A 39 -5.67 23.33 2.95
C LEU A 39 -5.35 24.82 3.13
N GLN A 40 -6.27 25.62 3.65
CA GLN A 40 -6.00 27.03 3.95
C GLN A 40 -4.89 27.17 5.01
N GLY A 41 -4.93 26.35 6.06
CA GLY A 41 -3.87 26.28 7.07
C GLY A 41 -2.50 25.91 6.49
N HIS A 42 -2.48 25.00 5.52
CA HIS A 42 -1.26 24.64 4.80
C HIS A 42 -0.73 25.81 3.97
N LEU A 43 -1.57 26.44 3.14
CA LEU A 43 -1.18 27.57 2.29
C LEU A 43 -0.61 28.74 3.11
N ASN A 44 -1.14 28.98 4.32
CA ASN A 44 -0.64 30.03 5.21
C ASN A 44 0.76 29.74 5.81
N SER A 45 1.25 28.50 5.73
CA SER A 45 2.49 28.06 6.38
C SER A 45 3.54 27.50 5.42
N CYS A 46 3.12 27.02 4.25
CA CYS A 46 3.99 26.43 3.24
C CYS A 46 4.50 27.52 2.28
N PRO A 47 5.82 27.70 2.14
CA PRO A 47 6.38 28.75 1.30
C PRO A 47 6.24 28.49 -0.21
N TRP A 48 5.82 27.28 -0.61
CA TRP A 48 5.76 26.88 -2.02
C TRP A 48 4.33 26.77 -2.56
N CYS A 49 3.43 26.17 -1.79
CA CYS A 49 2.13 25.73 -2.30
C CYS A 49 1.17 26.86 -2.70
N GLU A 50 1.32 28.07 -2.15
CA GLU A 50 0.55 29.23 -2.60
C GLU A 50 0.90 29.61 -4.04
N SER A 51 2.18 29.81 -4.32
CA SER A 51 2.68 30.09 -5.68
C SER A 51 2.35 28.94 -6.64
N ASP A 52 2.60 27.69 -6.23
CA ASP A 52 2.31 26.52 -7.05
C ASP A 52 0.81 26.48 -7.41
N ARG A 53 -0.10 26.76 -6.45
CA ARG A 53 -1.55 26.79 -6.71
C ARG A 53 -1.94 27.90 -7.69
N GLU A 54 -1.36 29.10 -7.56
CA GLU A 54 -1.61 30.21 -8.48
C GLU A 54 -1.16 29.89 -9.90
N ASP A 55 0.05 29.35 -10.06
CA ASP A 55 0.59 28.92 -11.35
C ASP A 55 -0.32 27.86 -11.99
N LEU A 56 -0.71 26.83 -11.23
CA LEU A 56 -1.56 25.75 -11.72
C LEU A 56 -2.96 26.22 -12.15
N LYS A 57 -3.45 27.34 -11.61
CA LYS A 57 -4.68 28.03 -12.05
C LYS A 57 -4.43 28.90 -13.28
N ALA A 58 -3.34 29.66 -13.31
CA ALA A 58 -2.98 30.58 -14.40
C ALA A 58 -2.72 29.86 -15.72
N PHE A 59 -2.10 28.67 -15.66
CA PHE A 59 -1.85 27.84 -16.85
C PHE A 59 -3.10 27.14 -17.41
N GLY A 60 -4.31 27.50 -16.96
CA GLY A 60 -5.56 27.03 -17.54
C GLY A 60 -5.66 25.51 -17.52
N THR A 61 -5.90 24.94 -16.35
CA THR A 61 -6.11 23.50 -16.23
C THR A 61 -7.44 23.09 -16.87
N SER A 62 -7.39 22.78 -18.18
CA SER A 62 -7.96 21.49 -18.60
C SER A 62 -7.38 20.48 -17.62
N MET A 63 -8.13 20.13 -16.57
CA MET A 63 -7.81 19.03 -15.66
C MET A 63 -7.33 17.85 -16.53
N PRO A 64 -6.04 17.49 -16.54
CA PRO A 64 -5.71 16.13 -16.91
C PRO A 64 -6.35 15.32 -15.78
N LYS A 65 -7.45 14.63 -16.10
CA LYS A 65 -8.26 13.87 -15.14
C LYS A 65 -7.35 13.05 -14.23
N LEU A 66 -7.07 13.51 -13.01
CA LEU A 66 -6.57 12.81 -11.81
C LEU A 66 -5.43 11.76 -11.92
N GLN A 67 -4.84 11.56 -13.09
CA GLN A 67 -4.06 10.37 -13.44
C GLN A 67 -2.60 10.68 -13.79
N GLU A 68 -2.27 11.95 -14.04
CA GLU A 68 -0.97 12.34 -14.63
C GLU A 68 0.06 12.90 -13.63
N ILE A 69 -0.14 12.76 -12.32
CA ILE A 69 0.84 13.24 -11.30
C ILE A 69 1.37 12.12 -10.39
N CYS A 70 0.79 10.93 -10.47
CA CYS A 70 1.45 9.69 -10.01
C CYS A 70 2.43 9.13 -11.06
N GLY A 71 2.70 9.87 -12.15
CA GLY A 71 3.43 9.37 -13.31
C GLY A 71 4.92 9.69 -13.30
N HIS A 72 5.75 8.67 -13.05
CA HIS A 72 6.63 8.06 -14.07
C HIS A 72 7.97 7.56 -13.51
N THR A 73 7.99 6.28 -13.12
CA THR A 73 9.00 5.22 -13.43
C THR A 73 8.56 4.02 -12.56
N SER A 74 8.34 2.79 -13.00
CA SER A 74 8.78 2.02 -14.16
C SER A 74 7.70 0.98 -14.53
N SER A 75 7.85 0.41 -15.73
CA SER A 75 7.16 -0.79 -16.23
C SER A 75 6.64 -1.73 -15.12
N ARG A 76 5.34 -1.64 -14.84
CA ARG A 76 4.59 -2.39 -13.82
C ARG A 76 4.61 -3.89 -14.11
N ALA A 77 5.49 -4.62 -13.45
CA ALA A 77 5.37 -6.06 -13.26
C ALA A 77 4.39 -6.31 -12.10
N SER A 78 3.10 -6.16 -12.37
CA SER A 78 2.05 -6.53 -11.41
C SER A 78 2.03 -8.04 -11.24
N GLY A 79 2.25 -8.50 -10.01
CA GLY A 79 2.22 -9.93 -9.66
C GLY A 79 3.10 -10.36 -8.50
N HIS A 80 3.93 -9.47 -7.91
CA HIS A 80 4.75 -9.87 -6.76
C HIS A 80 3.96 -9.74 -5.46
N GLU A 81 3.78 -10.87 -4.78
CA GLU A 81 3.52 -10.89 -3.34
C GLU A 81 4.71 -10.22 -2.65
N VAL A 82 4.42 -9.21 -1.84
CA VAL A 82 5.45 -8.46 -1.12
C VAL A 82 6.11 -9.39 -0.12
N LYS A 83 7.43 -9.42 -0.13
CA LYS A 83 8.25 -10.26 0.75
C LYS A 83 9.34 -9.44 1.44
N GLU A 84 9.98 -10.07 2.41
CA GLU A 84 11.17 -9.52 3.07
C GLU A 84 12.23 -9.12 2.04
N GLY A 85 12.78 -7.92 2.21
CA GLY A 85 13.75 -7.32 1.30
C GLY A 85 13.15 -6.50 0.16
N ASP A 86 11.83 -6.48 -0.02
CA ASP A 86 11.22 -5.60 -1.01
C ASP A 86 11.15 -4.15 -0.51
N VAL A 87 11.50 -3.20 -1.38
CA VAL A 87 11.20 -1.78 -1.21
C VAL A 87 9.90 -1.49 -1.95
N VAL A 88 8.90 -1.06 -1.21
CA VAL A 88 7.54 -0.81 -1.69
C VAL A 88 7.10 0.60 -1.30
N ARG A 89 6.16 1.18 -2.05
CA ARG A 89 5.47 2.38 -1.57
C ARG A 89 4.31 1.96 -0.69
N LEU A 90 4.04 2.68 0.39
CA LEU A 90 2.75 2.51 1.06
C LEU A 90 1.61 2.93 0.12
N ALA A 91 0.44 2.33 0.29
CA ALA A 91 -0.71 2.67 -0.55
C ALA A 91 -1.02 4.18 -0.45
N CYS A 92 -1.18 4.85 -1.59
CA CYS A 92 -1.45 6.29 -1.63
C CYS A 92 -2.74 6.67 -0.87
N SER A 93 -3.69 5.74 -0.71
CA SER A 93 -4.91 5.90 0.11
C SER A 93 -4.64 6.09 1.61
N LEU A 94 -3.43 5.78 2.09
CA LEU A 94 -3.00 6.08 3.45
C LEU A 94 -2.54 7.53 3.61
N SER A 95 -2.35 8.27 2.52
CA SER A 95 -1.93 9.68 2.59
C SER A 95 -3.10 10.56 3.03
N ASP A 96 -2.84 11.51 3.93
CA ASP A 96 -3.87 12.43 4.41
C ASP A 96 -3.28 13.68 5.06
N TRP A 97 -4.15 14.61 5.45
CA TRP A 97 -3.80 15.72 6.33
C TRP A 97 -3.45 15.22 7.72
N GLY A 98 -2.30 15.65 8.23
CA GLY A 98 -1.83 15.36 9.58
C GLY A 98 -1.53 16.63 10.38
N PRO A 99 -0.78 16.48 11.49
CA PRO A 99 -0.37 17.60 12.32
C PRO A 99 0.35 18.70 11.52
N LYS A 100 0.31 19.93 12.05
CA LYS A 100 0.97 21.11 11.47
C LYS A 100 0.48 21.46 10.05
N ASN A 101 -0.76 21.08 9.70
CA ASN A 101 -1.34 21.27 8.37
C ASN A 101 -0.46 20.73 7.24
N ARG A 102 0.24 19.62 7.46
CA ARG A 102 1.01 18.94 6.41
C ARG A 102 0.18 17.83 5.81
N TYR A 103 0.31 17.62 4.51
CA TYR A 103 -0.25 16.47 3.84
C TYR A 103 0.82 15.38 3.79
N TYR A 104 0.66 14.31 4.57
CA TYR A 104 1.62 13.23 4.69
C TYR A 104 1.45 12.27 3.53
N ASN A 105 2.37 12.33 2.56
CA ASN A 105 2.36 11.45 1.40
C ASN A 105 2.92 10.07 1.74
N ALA A 106 2.30 9.02 1.19
CA ALA A 106 2.69 7.63 1.40
C ALA A 106 4.19 7.38 1.06
N PRO A 107 5.01 6.99 2.04
CA PRO A 107 6.45 6.85 1.88
C PRO A 107 6.84 5.56 1.16
N LEU A 108 8.10 5.49 0.72
CA LEU A 108 8.75 4.22 0.44
C LEU A 108 9.15 3.56 1.75
N VAL A 109 9.04 2.23 1.81
CA VAL A 109 9.42 1.42 2.95
C VAL A 109 10.15 0.16 2.50
N LEU A 110 11.11 -0.29 3.29
CA LEU A 110 11.77 -1.59 3.14
C LEU A 110 11.11 -2.60 4.08
N VAL A 111 10.64 -3.72 3.52
CA VAL A 111 10.06 -4.82 4.28
C VAL A 111 11.15 -5.61 4.98
N LEU A 112 11.15 -5.61 6.31
CA LEU A 112 12.20 -6.21 7.13
C LEU A 112 11.90 -7.67 7.44
N GLU A 113 10.77 -7.91 8.09
CA GLU A 113 10.38 -9.23 8.60
C GLU A 113 8.87 -9.29 8.77
N SER A 114 8.30 -10.48 8.62
CA SER A 114 6.94 -10.76 9.08
C SER A 114 6.90 -10.85 10.61
N LEU A 115 5.84 -10.35 11.25
CA LEU A 115 5.69 -10.48 12.69
C LEU A 115 5.28 -11.92 13.04
N PRO A 116 5.97 -12.59 13.99
CA PRO A 116 5.71 -14.01 14.29
C PRO A 116 4.26 -14.33 14.67
N GLU A 117 3.58 -13.40 15.35
CA GLU A 117 2.21 -13.56 15.80
C GLU A 117 1.18 -13.14 14.73
N LEU A 118 1.61 -12.41 13.69
CA LEU A 118 0.76 -11.84 12.64
C LEU A 118 1.48 -11.96 11.29
N PRO A 119 1.41 -13.12 10.61
CA PRO A 119 2.18 -13.37 9.38
C PRO A 119 1.87 -12.41 8.22
N SER A 120 0.70 -11.77 8.23
CA SER A 120 0.30 -10.76 7.23
C SER A 120 0.73 -9.32 7.57
N VAL A 121 1.39 -9.14 8.73
CA VAL A 121 1.89 -7.86 9.22
C VAL A 121 3.40 -7.87 9.16
N PHE A 122 3.97 -6.84 8.55
CA PHE A 122 5.41 -6.70 8.40
C PHE A 122 5.92 -5.58 9.28
N ARG A 123 7.12 -5.77 9.81
CA ARG A 123 7.93 -4.66 10.27
C ARG A 123 8.62 -4.02 9.07
N VAL A 124 8.54 -2.70 8.96
CA VAL A 124 9.14 -1.95 7.85
C VAL A 124 10.02 -0.80 8.34
N ALA A 125 11.04 -0.45 7.56
CA ALA A 125 11.85 0.76 7.76
C ALA A 125 11.51 1.80 6.69
N LEU A 126 11.49 3.09 7.04
CA LEU A 126 11.37 4.15 6.02
C LEU A 126 12.55 4.12 5.06
N VAL A 127 12.27 4.49 3.80
CA VAL A 127 13.24 4.60 2.73
C VAL A 127 13.17 6.00 2.11
N HIS A 128 14.33 6.55 1.80
CA HIS A 128 14.48 7.84 1.15
C HIS A 128 15.50 7.79 0.00
N ASP A 129 15.26 8.63 -1.02
CA ASP A 129 16.04 8.78 -2.25
C ASP A 129 16.81 10.12 -2.39
N PHE A 130 17.01 10.86 -1.27
CA PHE A 130 17.87 12.05 -1.24
C PHE A 130 19.19 11.74 -0.52
N PRO A 131 20.21 11.21 -1.23
CA PRO A 131 21.42 10.66 -0.59
C PRO A 131 22.22 11.69 0.22
N ASP A 132 22.04 12.98 -0.06
CA ASP A 132 22.65 14.07 0.72
C ASP A 132 22.17 14.11 2.18
N LEU A 133 20.97 13.59 2.46
CA LEU A 133 20.38 13.53 3.80
C LEU A 133 20.71 12.24 4.55
N ALA A 134 21.45 11.32 3.95
CA ALA A 134 21.87 10.09 4.61
C ALA A 134 22.84 10.41 5.76
N GLY A 135 22.49 9.95 6.96
CA GLY A 135 23.29 10.03 8.17
C GLY A 135 23.98 8.72 8.53
N PRO A 136 24.78 8.71 9.62
CA PRO A 136 25.55 7.55 10.06
C PRO A 136 24.70 6.34 10.50
N LEU A 137 23.42 6.56 10.77
CA LEU A 137 22.48 5.52 11.22
C LEU A 137 21.73 4.86 10.06
N ASP A 138 21.88 5.40 8.85
CA ASP A 138 21.19 4.93 7.66
C ASP A 138 22.00 3.85 6.96
N VAL A 139 21.32 3.03 6.17
CA VAL A 139 21.92 1.95 5.39
C VAL A 139 21.61 2.17 3.93
N ALA A 140 22.64 2.27 3.10
CA ALA A 140 22.47 2.36 1.65
C ALA A 140 21.88 1.04 1.11
N VAL A 141 20.74 1.12 0.43
CA VAL A 141 20.04 -0.06 -0.11
C VAL A 141 20.15 -0.17 -1.63
N ALA A 142 20.35 0.96 -2.30
CA ALA A 142 20.63 1.06 -3.73
C ALA A 142 21.36 2.39 -4.02
N PRO A 143 21.93 2.59 -5.22
CA PRO A 143 22.53 3.88 -5.57
C PRO A 143 21.54 5.04 -5.39
N GLY A 144 21.89 5.98 -4.51
CA GLY A 144 21.05 7.15 -4.21
C GLY A 144 19.90 6.89 -3.22
N ILE A 145 19.75 5.67 -2.70
CA ILE A 145 18.63 5.29 -1.82
C ILE A 145 19.16 4.67 -0.53
N PHE A 146 18.60 5.09 0.60
CA PHE A 146 18.91 4.53 1.91
C PHE A 146 17.65 4.16 2.69
N ALA A 147 17.77 3.17 3.57
CA ALA A 147 16.79 2.84 4.58
C ALA A 147 17.18 3.46 5.92
N GLU A 148 16.17 3.71 6.75
CA GLU A 148 16.28 4.25 8.10
C GLU A 148 15.97 3.15 9.13
N PRO A 149 16.92 2.23 9.46
CA PRO A 149 16.67 1.17 10.44
C PRO A 149 16.20 1.68 11.80
N TRP A 150 16.60 2.90 12.16
CA TRP A 150 16.20 3.57 13.40
C TRP A 150 14.75 4.08 13.37
N ASN A 151 14.09 4.07 12.21
CA ASN A 151 12.74 4.58 11.99
C ASN A 151 11.82 3.49 11.41
N THR A 152 11.33 2.62 12.29
CA THR A 152 10.53 1.44 11.91
C THR A 152 9.16 1.44 12.53
N PHE A 153 8.19 0.83 11.85
CA PHE A 153 6.84 0.60 12.35
C PHE A 153 6.26 -0.68 11.75
N ALA A 154 5.15 -1.14 12.31
CA ALA A 154 4.41 -2.29 11.78
C ALA A 154 3.41 -1.82 10.71
N CYS A 155 3.30 -2.55 9.62
CA CYS A 155 2.23 -2.33 8.65
C CYS A 155 1.67 -3.64 8.09
N ARG A 156 0.34 -3.69 8.04
CA ARG A 156 -0.41 -4.56 7.13
C ARG A 156 -0.65 -3.79 5.85
N ASN A 157 -0.95 -4.47 4.75
CA ASN A 157 -1.27 -3.80 3.48
C ASN A 157 -0.11 -3.01 2.86
N VAL A 158 1.05 -3.64 2.75
CA VAL A 158 2.00 -3.36 1.65
C VAL A 158 1.41 -3.72 0.27
N HIS A 159 0.11 -4.08 0.21
CA HIS A 159 -0.70 -4.10 -1.00
C HIS A 159 -0.92 -2.67 -1.52
N GLY A 160 0.13 -2.11 -2.08
CA GLY A 160 0.15 -0.79 -2.65
C GLY A 160 1.38 -0.70 -3.51
N GLU A 161 1.20 -0.84 -4.82
CA GLU A 161 2.27 -0.76 -5.83
C GLU A 161 3.20 -1.98 -5.91
N CYS A 162 3.68 -2.23 -7.13
CA CYS A 162 4.70 -3.26 -7.36
C CYS A 162 5.98 -2.89 -6.58
N PRO A 163 6.73 -3.85 -6.02
CA PRO A 163 8.05 -3.59 -5.48
C PRO A 163 8.86 -2.73 -6.44
N VAL A 164 9.35 -1.59 -5.93
CA VAL A 164 10.19 -0.65 -6.68
C VAL A 164 11.54 -1.31 -6.95
N LEU A 165 12.06 -2.04 -5.97
CA LEU A 165 13.23 -2.90 -6.05
C LEU A 165 13.21 -3.95 -4.93
N SER A 166 14.04 -4.99 -5.05
CA SER A 166 14.34 -5.91 -3.96
C SER A 166 15.82 -5.78 -3.59
N VAL A 167 16.13 -5.73 -2.30
CA VAL A 167 17.51 -5.59 -1.81
C VAL A 167 18.18 -6.96 -1.66
N PRO A 168 19.52 -7.05 -1.78
CA PRO A 168 20.24 -8.28 -1.48
C PRO A 168 20.05 -8.71 -0.02
N ALA A 169 20.03 -10.02 0.24
CA ALA A 169 19.86 -10.57 1.59
C ALA A 169 20.89 -10.05 2.61
N SER A 170 22.12 -9.75 2.16
CA SER A 170 23.15 -9.15 3.02
C SER A 170 22.80 -7.73 3.47
N VAL A 171 22.17 -6.94 2.60
CA VAL A 171 21.73 -5.57 2.90
C VAL A 171 20.52 -5.62 3.82
N LEU A 172 19.55 -6.49 3.54
CA LEU A 172 18.40 -6.73 4.42
C LEU A 172 18.87 -7.10 5.84
N HIS A 173 19.82 -8.02 5.94
CA HIS A 173 20.37 -8.44 7.23
C HIS A 173 21.06 -7.28 7.99
N GLU A 174 21.79 -6.42 7.29
CA GLU A 174 22.39 -5.23 7.89
C GLU A 174 21.33 -4.27 8.44
N VAL A 175 20.25 -4.02 7.69
CA VAL A 175 19.13 -3.18 8.14
C VAL A 175 18.46 -3.81 9.37
N GLN A 176 18.15 -5.10 9.34
CA GLN A 176 17.53 -5.82 10.46
C GLN A 176 18.38 -5.73 11.74
N GLN A 177 19.71 -5.89 11.63
CA GLN A 177 20.62 -5.76 12.77
C GLN A 177 20.61 -4.35 13.37
N ARG A 178 20.58 -3.32 12.53
CA ARG A 178 20.56 -1.91 12.97
C ARG A 178 19.18 -1.44 13.43
N ALA A 179 18.12 -2.16 13.06
CA ALA A 179 16.75 -1.86 13.47
C ALA A 179 16.46 -2.25 14.93
N GLN A 180 17.38 -2.89 15.65
CA GLN A 180 17.16 -3.20 17.06
C GLN A 180 16.89 -1.93 17.88
N PRO A 181 16.01 -2.00 18.90
CA PRO A 181 15.58 -0.82 19.65
C PRO A 181 16.78 -0.01 20.12
N PRO A 182 16.78 1.32 19.90
CA PRO A 182 17.96 2.14 20.13
C PRO A 182 18.39 2.06 21.59
N CYS A 183 19.64 1.66 21.79
CA CYS A 183 20.35 1.80 23.05
C CYS A 183 20.60 3.30 23.30
N GLU A 184 19.61 4.02 23.84
CA GLU A 184 19.63 5.39 24.43
C GLU A 184 20.33 6.54 23.64
N SER A 185 20.97 6.27 22.51
CA SER A 185 21.97 7.13 21.88
C SER A 185 21.41 8.06 20.81
N LEU A 186 20.18 7.82 20.33
CA LEU A 186 19.50 8.72 19.38
C LEU A 186 19.26 10.11 19.97
N HIS A 187 19.09 10.21 21.30
CA HIS A 187 18.81 11.47 21.98
C HIS A 187 20.08 12.23 22.41
N ALA A 188 21.24 11.58 22.47
CA ALA A 188 22.46 12.19 22.98
C ALA A 188 23.11 13.17 21.99
N GLU A 189 22.96 12.94 20.67
CA GLU A 189 23.58 13.77 19.63
C GLU A 189 22.73 15.00 19.22
N ASP A 190 21.49 15.12 19.69
CA ASP A 190 20.59 16.24 19.37
C ASP A 190 20.77 17.47 20.30
N THR A 191 21.77 17.43 21.17
CA THR A 191 22.09 18.53 22.10
C THR A 191 22.83 19.65 21.37
N PHE A 192 22.06 20.55 20.75
CA PHE A 192 22.51 21.72 19.98
C PHE A 192 23.43 21.38 18.78
N PRO A 193 22.92 21.38 17.53
CA PRO A 193 23.77 21.13 16.37
C PRO A 193 24.90 22.17 16.33
N ASN A 194 26.14 21.68 16.36
CA ASN A 194 27.33 22.52 16.41
C ASN A 194 27.71 23.07 15.03
N ASN A 195 27.03 22.64 13.97
CA ASN A 195 27.20 23.13 12.60
C ASN A 195 25.91 22.99 11.76
N PRO A 196 25.82 23.68 10.61
CA PRO A 196 24.63 23.64 9.73
C PRO A 196 24.28 22.23 9.22
N GLN A 197 25.28 21.38 8.96
CA GLN A 197 25.03 20.01 8.50
C GLN A 197 24.26 19.19 9.53
N GLN A 198 24.69 19.23 10.79
CA GLN A 198 23.98 18.59 11.90
C GLN A 198 22.57 19.16 12.07
N ALA A 199 22.38 20.47 11.85
CA ALA A 199 21.07 21.09 11.94
C ALA A 199 20.10 20.56 10.88
N PHE A 200 20.53 20.46 9.62
CA PHE A 200 19.69 19.90 8.54
C PHE A 200 19.40 18.41 8.72
N LEU A 201 20.39 17.62 9.12
CA LEU A 201 20.20 16.19 9.40
C LEU A 201 19.26 15.96 10.61
N SER A 202 19.39 16.75 11.67
CA SER A 202 18.46 16.70 12.82
C SER A 202 17.04 17.11 12.40
N ALA A 203 16.91 18.16 11.58
CA ALA A 203 15.61 18.59 11.06
C ALA A 203 14.96 17.51 10.15
N PHE A 204 15.77 16.85 9.31
CA PHE A 204 15.33 15.73 8.49
C PHE A 204 14.87 14.54 9.35
N ARG A 205 15.65 14.12 10.35
CA ARG A 205 15.27 13.03 11.26
C ARG A 205 13.96 13.32 11.98
N ARG A 206 13.76 14.56 12.45
CA ARG A 206 12.49 14.97 13.08
C ARG A 206 11.31 14.87 12.12
N LEU A 207 11.50 15.27 10.86
CA LEU A 207 10.48 15.11 9.82
C LEU A 207 10.14 13.63 9.61
N GLU A 208 11.13 12.76 9.46
CA GLU A 208 10.90 11.34 9.20
C GLU A 208 10.30 10.61 10.41
N ILE A 209 10.65 10.99 11.65
CA ILE A 209 9.97 10.50 12.86
C ILE A 209 8.49 10.91 12.83
N GLU A 210 8.18 12.15 12.44
CA GLU A 210 6.80 12.62 12.30
C GLU A 210 6.05 11.83 11.22
N VAL A 211 6.70 11.53 10.09
CA VAL A 211 6.14 10.70 9.01
C VAL A 211 5.84 9.29 9.51
N ALA A 212 6.83 8.61 10.09
CA ALA A 212 6.64 7.26 10.62
C ALA A 212 5.56 7.22 11.71
N SER A 213 5.53 8.21 12.60
CA SER A 213 4.50 8.31 13.64
C SER A 213 3.09 8.46 13.07
N PHE A 214 2.93 9.31 12.04
CA PHE A 214 1.65 9.50 11.36
C PHE A 214 1.14 8.20 10.75
N PHE A 215 1.99 7.51 9.97
CA PHE A 215 1.59 6.25 9.33
C PHE A 215 1.42 5.12 10.34
N ALA A 216 2.28 5.02 11.35
CA ALA A 216 2.15 4.01 12.41
C ALA A 216 0.82 4.14 13.16
N GLN A 217 0.39 5.36 13.50
CA GLN A 217 -0.90 5.59 14.17
C GLN A 217 -2.08 5.20 13.29
N ARG A 218 -2.08 5.66 12.03
CA ARG A 218 -3.15 5.38 11.08
C ARG A 218 -3.28 3.88 10.79
N ILE A 219 -2.14 3.19 10.65
CA ILE A 219 -2.13 1.74 10.40
C ILE A 219 -2.45 0.96 11.69
N LEU A 220 -2.12 1.47 12.87
CA LEU A 220 -2.45 0.81 14.13
C LEU A 220 -3.97 0.66 14.32
N GLU A 221 -4.74 1.68 13.95
CA GLU A 221 -6.21 1.61 13.99
C GLU A 221 -6.73 0.45 13.12
N ASP A 222 -6.21 0.35 11.88
CA ASP A 222 -6.54 -0.76 10.97
C ASP A 222 -6.08 -2.13 11.51
N LEU A 223 -4.90 -2.18 12.14
CA LEU A 223 -4.34 -3.39 12.74
C LEU A 223 -5.15 -3.88 13.94
N MET A 224 -5.68 -2.96 14.77
CA MET A 224 -6.52 -3.32 15.91
C MET A 224 -7.85 -3.91 15.44
N VAL A 225 -8.52 -3.26 14.48
CA VAL A 225 -9.75 -3.80 13.86
C VAL A 225 -9.49 -5.15 13.21
N PHE A 226 -8.33 -5.30 12.57
CA PHE A 226 -7.91 -6.56 11.96
C PHE A 226 -7.73 -7.68 12.98
N GLN A 227 -7.00 -7.44 14.08
CA GLN A 227 -6.79 -8.45 15.11
C GLN A 227 -8.07 -8.89 15.79
N GLU A 228 -9.06 -7.99 15.89
CA GLU A 228 -10.37 -8.29 16.44
C GLU A 228 -11.27 -9.06 15.47
N ASN A 229 -10.86 -9.28 14.21
CA ASN A 229 -11.64 -10.03 13.22
C ASN A 229 -11.46 -11.55 13.41
N PRO A 230 -12.47 -12.28 13.93
CA PRO A 230 -12.34 -13.71 14.19
C PRO A 230 -12.18 -14.52 12.89
N VAL A 231 -12.76 -14.05 11.78
CA VAL A 231 -12.66 -14.73 10.48
C VAL A 231 -11.24 -14.65 9.97
N THR A 232 -10.61 -13.48 10.11
CA THR A 232 -9.25 -13.34 9.63
C THR A 232 -8.26 -14.10 10.50
N ALA A 233 -8.39 -14.05 11.83
CA ALA A 233 -7.54 -14.85 12.72
C ALA A 233 -7.64 -16.35 12.41
N ALA A 234 -8.85 -16.86 12.16
CA ALA A 234 -9.05 -18.25 11.76
C ALA A 234 -8.47 -18.55 10.36
N LEU A 235 -8.61 -17.61 9.41
CA LEU A 235 -8.05 -17.75 8.08
C LEU A 235 -6.51 -17.78 8.12
N GLU A 236 -5.88 -16.89 8.88
CA GLU A 236 -4.42 -16.86 9.06
C GLU A 236 -3.92 -18.16 9.69
N SER A 237 -4.58 -18.65 10.74
CA SER A 237 -4.24 -19.94 11.35
C SER A 237 -4.26 -21.07 10.31
N VAL A 238 -5.31 -21.12 9.48
CA VAL A 238 -5.44 -22.12 8.42
C VAL A 238 -4.41 -21.92 7.29
N LEU A 239 -4.01 -20.69 6.98
CA LEU A 239 -2.97 -20.39 5.99
C LEU A 239 -1.55 -20.73 6.47
N THR A 240 -1.30 -20.81 7.77
CA THR A 240 0.03 -21.22 8.30
C THR A 240 0.21 -22.74 8.39
N ASP A 241 -0.87 -23.52 8.34
CA ASP A 241 -0.83 -24.99 8.41
C ASP A 241 -1.36 -25.62 7.10
N PRO A 242 -0.48 -26.21 6.27
CA PRO A 242 -0.88 -26.88 5.02
C PRO A 242 -1.93 -27.97 5.18
N GLN A 243 -1.96 -28.67 6.30
CA GLN A 243 -2.96 -29.69 6.57
C GLN A 243 -4.31 -29.06 6.91
N ALA A 244 -4.33 -28.07 7.81
CA ALA A 244 -5.53 -27.32 8.13
C ALA A 244 -6.12 -26.63 6.90
N PHE A 245 -5.27 -26.02 6.06
CA PHE A 245 -5.66 -25.42 4.78
C PHE A 245 -6.42 -26.38 3.88
N ARG A 246 -5.88 -27.59 3.70
CA ARG A 246 -6.51 -28.62 2.85
C ARG A 246 -7.82 -29.10 3.45
N THR A 247 -7.86 -29.38 4.74
CA THR A 247 -9.09 -29.77 5.43
C THR A 247 -10.18 -28.71 5.31
N ALA A 248 -9.82 -27.44 5.48
CA ALA A 248 -10.75 -26.31 5.45
C ALA A 248 -11.22 -25.90 4.05
N PHE A 249 -10.50 -26.24 2.97
CA PHE A 249 -10.85 -25.72 1.63
C PHE A 249 -11.01 -26.78 0.54
N SER A 250 -10.51 -28.00 0.71
CA SER A 250 -10.70 -29.10 -0.27
C SER A 250 -12.16 -29.48 -0.55
N PRO A 251 -13.15 -29.31 0.36
CA PRO A 251 -14.55 -29.52 0.00
C PRO A 251 -15.08 -28.54 -1.05
N TRP A 252 -14.45 -27.36 -1.19
CA TRP A 252 -14.90 -26.28 -2.07
C TRP A 252 -13.98 -26.04 -3.26
N LEU A 253 -12.68 -26.31 -3.13
CA LEU A 253 -11.66 -25.97 -4.11
C LEU A 253 -10.86 -27.20 -4.55
N ARG A 254 -10.49 -27.26 -5.83
CA ARG A 254 -9.49 -28.20 -6.36
C ARG A 254 -8.10 -27.68 -6.00
N LEU A 255 -7.54 -28.22 -4.93
CA LEU A 255 -6.20 -27.89 -4.46
C LEU A 255 -5.20 -28.93 -4.94
N ASP A 256 -4.14 -28.49 -5.65
CA ASP A 256 -3.00 -29.35 -5.97
C ASP A 256 -2.35 -29.86 -4.68
N ALA A 257 -1.84 -31.09 -4.68
CA ALA A 257 -1.07 -31.69 -3.59
C ALA A 257 0.17 -30.86 -3.18
N GLN A 258 0.70 -30.03 -4.10
CA GLN A 258 1.83 -29.12 -3.84
C GLN A 258 1.42 -27.64 -3.73
N ALA A 259 0.12 -27.33 -3.74
CA ALA A 259 -0.33 -25.94 -3.59
C ALA A 259 0.07 -25.40 -2.20
N GLU A 260 0.80 -24.29 -2.19
CA GLU A 260 1.12 -23.54 -0.97
C GLU A 260 -0.14 -22.88 -0.42
N PRO A 261 -0.39 -22.97 0.90
CA PRO A 261 -1.43 -22.20 1.56
C PRO A 261 -1.16 -20.70 1.37
N SER A 262 -2.02 -20.04 0.61
CA SER A 262 -1.93 -18.60 0.42
C SER A 262 -3.29 -18.04 0.03
N LEU A 263 -3.47 -16.74 0.24
CA LEU A 263 -4.63 -16.00 -0.24
C LEU A 263 -4.75 -16.08 -1.78
N LYS A 264 -3.61 -16.11 -2.49
CA LYS A 264 -3.57 -16.32 -3.95
C LYS A 264 -4.12 -17.70 -4.33
N THR A 265 -3.73 -18.76 -3.61
CA THR A 265 -4.29 -20.11 -3.84
C THR A 265 -5.80 -20.11 -3.63
N LEU A 266 -6.30 -19.48 -2.55
CA LEU A 266 -7.74 -19.35 -2.30
C LEU A 266 -8.49 -18.54 -3.34
N LEU A 267 -7.87 -17.52 -3.94
CA LEU A 267 -8.48 -16.72 -5.01
C LEU A 267 -8.50 -17.43 -6.37
N THR A 268 -7.48 -18.23 -6.66
CA THR A 268 -7.21 -18.72 -8.02
C THR A 268 -7.51 -20.20 -8.23
N ALA A 269 -7.51 -21.02 -7.17
CA ALA A 269 -7.81 -22.44 -7.27
C ALA A 269 -9.21 -22.66 -7.88
N PRO A 270 -9.41 -23.61 -8.81
CA PRO A 270 -10.74 -23.91 -9.35
C PRO A 270 -11.70 -24.42 -8.27
N TRP A 271 -13.01 -24.26 -8.48
CA TRP A 271 -14.02 -24.90 -7.62
C TRP A 271 -13.96 -26.44 -7.75
N ALA A 272 -14.19 -27.14 -6.63
CA ALA A 272 -14.22 -28.60 -6.56
C ALA A 272 -15.28 -29.19 -7.51
N ASP A 273 -16.50 -28.66 -7.43
CA ASP A 273 -17.62 -28.95 -8.31
C ASP A 273 -17.81 -27.88 -9.40
N GLU A 274 -18.49 -28.24 -10.49
CA GLU A 274 -19.01 -27.30 -11.49
C GLU A 274 -20.19 -26.44 -10.97
N SER A 275 -20.33 -26.29 -9.65
CA SER A 275 -21.33 -25.47 -8.96
C SER A 275 -21.04 -23.98 -9.10
N LEU A 276 -20.78 -23.53 -10.33
CA LEU A 276 -21.09 -22.16 -10.70
C LEU A 276 -22.61 -22.04 -10.67
N PRO A 277 -23.19 -21.01 -10.04
CA PRO A 277 -24.58 -20.69 -10.30
C PRO A 277 -24.74 -20.55 -11.81
N MET A 278 -25.59 -21.40 -12.41
CA MET A 278 -25.94 -21.28 -13.82
C MET A 278 -26.50 -19.87 -14.02
N ALA A 279 -25.74 -19.02 -14.70
CA ALA A 279 -26.22 -17.70 -15.06
C ALA A 279 -27.43 -17.87 -15.99
N ALA A 280 -28.64 -17.73 -15.44
CA ALA A 280 -29.81 -17.40 -16.24
C ALA A 280 -29.54 -16.01 -16.82
N ALA A 281 -29.33 -15.92 -18.14
CA ALA A 281 -28.88 -14.72 -18.82
C ALA A 281 -29.63 -13.44 -18.38
N PRO A 282 -28.99 -12.54 -17.62
CA PRO A 282 -29.45 -11.18 -17.48
C PRO A 282 -28.73 -10.31 -18.52
N ALA A 283 -29.24 -9.10 -18.75
CA ALA A 283 -28.62 -8.12 -19.64
C ALA A 283 -27.25 -7.58 -19.15
N GLN A 284 -26.80 -7.97 -17.95
CA GLN A 284 -25.56 -7.53 -17.29
C GLN A 284 -24.56 -8.68 -17.12
N GLU A 285 -23.28 -8.36 -17.23
CA GLU A 285 -22.19 -9.32 -17.06
C GLU A 285 -22.01 -9.66 -15.57
N THR A 286 -22.13 -10.95 -15.22
CA THR A 286 -22.02 -11.44 -13.84
C THR A 286 -20.77 -12.28 -13.61
N LEU A 287 -20.23 -12.27 -12.40
CA LEU A 287 -19.12 -13.13 -11.97
C LEU A 287 -19.41 -13.82 -10.63
N ALA A 288 -18.70 -14.91 -10.34
CA ALA A 288 -18.77 -15.58 -9.04
C ALA A 288 -17.79 -14.93 -8.07
N VAL A 289 -18.31 -14.45 -6.93
CA VAL A 289 -17.54 -13.88 -5.83
C VAL A 289 -17.42 -14.94 -4.74
N ARG A 290 -16.20 -15.21 -4.29
CA ARG A 290 -15.94 -16.07 -3.12
C ARG A 290 -16.21 -15.27 -1.86
N ILE A 291 -16.90 -15.84 -0.88
CA ILE A 291 -17.03 -15.22 0.44
C ILE A 291 -16.47 -16.20 1.48
N VAL A 292 -15.46 -15.77 2.22
CA VAL A 292 -14.91 -16.52 3.36
C VAL A 292 -15.64 -16.03 4.61
N ARG A 293 -16.30 -16.96 5.32
CA ARG A 293 -16.98 -16.71 6.60
C ARG A 293 -16.62 -17.77 7.62
N LEU A 294 -16.98 -17.57 8.89
CA LEU A 294 -16.89 -18.62 9.89
C LEU A 294 -18.18 -19.44 9.99
N ARG A 295 -18.00 -20.76 10.08
CA ARG A 295 -19.00 -21.68 10.63
C ARG A 295 -18.35 -22.52 11.70
N GLU A 296 -18.89 -22.45 12.92
CA GLU A 296 -18.34 -23.19 14.07
C GLU A 296 -16.84 -22.94 14.27
N SER A 297 -16.40 -21.69 14.08
CA SER A 297 -15.00 -21.24 14.16
C SER A 297 -14.05 -21.79 13.08
N VAL A 298 -14.59 -22.46 12.05
CA VAL A 298 -13.81 -22.89 10.88
C VAL A 298 -14.13 -21.98 9.69
N PRO A 299 -13.11 -21.47 8.96
CA PRO A 299 -13.36 -20.70 7.76
C PRO A 299 -13.97 -21.60 6.68
N VAL A 300 -15.07 -21.16 6.09
CA VAL A 300 -15.78 -21.83 5.00
C VAL A 300 -15.90 -20.91 3.79
N LEU A 301 -15.99 -21.51 2.60
CA LEU A 301 -16.14 -20.77 1.35
C LEU A 301 -17.60 -20.82 0.88
N GLU A 302 -18.20 -19.65 0.72
CA GLU A 302 -19.52 -19.44 0.12
C GLU A 302 -19.37 -18.80 -1.26
N VAL A 303 -20.37 -18.98 -2.12
CA VAL A 303 -20.42 -18.32 -3.44
C VAL A 303 -21.53 -17.29 -3.44
N ALA A 304 -21.19 -16.08 -3.89
CA ALA A 304 -22.14 -15.01 -4.18
C ALA A 304 -22.04 -14.59 -5.64
N THR A 305 -23.09 -13.94 -6.13
CA THR A 305 -23.09 -13.34 -7.48
C THR A 305 -22.59 -11.91 -7.39
N GLY A 306 -21.61 -11.55 -8.23
CA GLY A 306 -21.20 -10.17 -8.47
C GLY A 306 -21.76 -9.67 -9.80
N GLU A 307 -22.38 -8.50 -9.81
CA GLU A 307 -22.84 -7.82 -11.04
C GLU A 307 -21.81 -6.77 -11.45
N LEU A 308 -21.32 -6.83 -12.68
CA LEU A 308 -20.42 -5.82 -13.22
C LEU A 308 -21.22 -4.68 -13.84
N SER A 309 -20.98 -3.48 -13.34
CA SER A 309 -21.52 -2.23 -13.87
C SER A 309 -20.53 -1.53 -14.79
N VAL A 310 -19.24 -1.66 -14.51
CA VAL A 310 -18.15 -1.04 -15.26
C VAL A 310 -17.02 -2.05 -15.43
N CYS A 311 -16.55 -2.22 -16.66
CA CYS A 311 -15.37 -3.01 -16.97
C CYS A 311 -14.71 -2.39 -18.20
N GLN A 312 -13.82 -1.41 -17.98
CA GLN A 312 -13.25 -0.65 -19.09
C GLN A 312 -11.81 -0.20 -18.84
N PRO A 313 -11.01 -0.07 -19.91
CA PRO A 313 -9.70 0.54 -19.80
C PRO A 313 -9.83 2.02 -19.40
N THR A 314 -8.90 2.47 -18.57
CA THR A 314 -8.67 3.89 -18.24
C THR A 314 -7.28 4.30 -18.74
N ARG A 315 -6.87 5.57 -18.57
CA ARG A 315 -5.54 5.99 -19.04
C ARG A 315 -4.40 5.28 -18.29
N ASP A 316 -4.62 4.99 -17.01
CA ASP A 316 -3.61 4.40 -16.13
C ASP A 316 -3.71 2.89 -15.95
N GLY A 317 -4.77 2.27 -16.47
CA GLY A 317 -5.02 0.87 -16.19
C GLY A 317 -6.40 0.42 -16.59
N PHE A 318 -7.05 -0.31 -15.70
CA PHE A 318 -8.34 -0.93 -15.97
C PHE A 318 -9.26 -0.80 -14.77
N LEU A 319 -10.44 -0.21 -14.97
CA LEU A 319 -11.42 -0.02 -13.92
C LEU A 319 -12.46 -1.13 -14.00
N VAL A 320 -12.66 -1.83 -12.89
CA VAL A 320 -13.76 -2.76 -12.70
C VAL A 320 -14.61 -2.25 -11.55
N GLY A 321 -15.90 -2.09 -11.78
CA GLY A 321 -16.85 -1.66 -10.77
C GLY A 321 -18.11 -2.50 -10.85
N GLY A 322 -18.68 -2.81 -9.70
CA GLY A 322 -19.81 -3.71 -9.64
C GLY A 322 -20.43 -3.76 -8.26
N ARG A 323 -21.29 -4.75 -8.06
CA ARG A 323 -21.97 -4.98 -6.80
C ARG A 323 -21.93 -6.46 -6.43
N VAL A 324 -21.56 -6.77 -5.19
CA VAL A 324 -21.70 -8.11 -4.62
C VAL A 324 -23.14 -8.28 -4.11
N LEU A 325 -23.86 -9.26 -4.64
CA LEU A 325 -25.23 -9.59 -4.23
C LEU A 325 -25.23 -10.51 -3.00
N SER A 326 -24.69 -10.00 -1.90
CA SER A 326 -24.71 -10.65 -0.58
C SER A 326 -24.80 -9.57 0.48
N LYS A 327 -25.36 -9.91 1.65
CA LYS A 327 -25.22 -9.05 2.83
C LYS A 327 -23.81 -9.20 3.36
N LEU A 328 -23.10 -8.09 3.53
CA LEU A 328 -21.73 -8.05 4.03
C LEU A 328 -21.71 -7.34 5.38
N SER A 329 -20.79 -7.74 6.24
CA SER A 329 -20.47 -7.03 7.47
C SER A 329 -19.68 -5.76 7.17
N GLN A 330 -19.75 -4.77 8.06
CA GLN A 330 -19.00 -3.50 7.92
C GLN A 330 -17.49 -3.70 7.88
N ALA A 331 -16.99 -4.82 8.41
CA ALA A 331 -15.58 -5.18 8.40
C ALA A 331 -15.19 -6.11 7.22
N ALA A 332 -16.06 -6.25 6.21
CA ALA A 332 -15.80 -7.08 5.06
C ALA A 332 -14.63 -6.53 4.23
N GLU A 333 -13.66 -7.39 3.93
CA GLU A 333 -12.48 -7.03 3.15
C GLU A 333 -12.52 -7.72 1.79
N MET A 334 -12.32 -6.95 0.71
CA MET A 334 -12.31 -7.49 -0.65
C MET A 334 -10.87 -7.72 -1.13
N HIS A 335 -10.65 -8.86 -1.75
CA HIS A 335 -9.43 -9.19 -2.49
C HIS A 335 -9.80 -9.55 -3.92
N ALA A 336 -8.97 -9.14 -4.87
CA ALA A 336 -9.19 -9.47 -6.27
C ALA A 336 -7.87 -9.75 -6.99
N VAL A 337 -7.93 -10.59 -8.01
CA VAL A 337 -6.80 -10.88 -8.88
C VAL A 337 -7.29 -11.12 -10.31
N TRP A 338 -6.56 -10.56 -11.26
CA TRP A 338 -6.80 -10.76 -12.68
C TRP A 338 -5.81 -11.76 -13.24
N LEU A 339 -6.30 -12.91 -13.72
CA LEU A 339 -5.44 -13.91 -14.36
C LEU A 339 -5.16 -13.53 -15.82
N VAL A 340 -3.91 -13.16 -16.12
CA VAL A 340 -3.47 -12.78 -17.48
C VAL A 340 -3.01 -13.99 -18.25
N SER A 341 -2.29 -14.89 -17.58
CA SER A 341 -1.84 -16.18 -18.08
C SER A 341 -1.75 -17.19 -16.93
N SER A 342 -1.35 -18.43 -17.22
CA SER A 342 -1.12 -19.45 -16.18
C SER A 342 -0.01 -19.10 -15.18
N ARG A 343 0.86 -18.13 -15.52
CA ARG A 343 1.99 -17.70 -14.67
C ARG A 343 1.91 -16.25 -14.23
N GLU A 344 1.02 -15.46 -14.83
CA GLU A 344 0.94 -14.03 -14.62
C GLU A 344 -0.44 -13.65 -14.08
N SER A 345 -0.43 -12.94 -12.95
CA SER A 345 -1.61 -12.50 -12.23
C SER A 345 -1.43 -11.05 -11.82
N LEU A 346 -2.39 -10.18 -12.15
CA LEU A 346 -2.36 -8.77 -11.78
C LEU A 346 -3.23 -8.54 -10.56
N TRP A 347 -2.69 -7.84 -9.57
CA TRP A 347 -3.44 -7.38 -8.42
C TRP A 347 -3.93 -5.95 -8.67
N PRO A 348 -5.07 -5.54 -8.09
CA PRO A 348 -5.53 -4.17 -8.16
C PRO A 348 -4.57 -3.25 -7.38
N ASP A 349 -4.30 -2.06 -7.92
CA ASP A 349 -3.64 -0.96 -7.21
C ASP A 349 -4.56 -0.34 -6.15
N HIS A 350 -5.88 -0.48 -6.33
CA HIS A 350 -6.88 0.06 -5.42
C HIS A 350 -8.09 -0.87 -5.34
N VAL A 351 -8.53 -1.14 -4.11
CA VAL A 351 -9.73 -1.90 -3.79
C VAL A 351 -10.57 -1.05 -2.85
N ASP A 352 -11.84 -0.91 -3.20
CA ASP A 352 -12.85 -0.23 -2.40
C ASP A 352 -14.12 -1.07 -2.40
N LEU A 353 -14.74 -1.21 -1.23
CA LEU A 353 -15.95 -1.98 -0.99
C LEU A 353 -16.81 -1.23 0.03
N ASP A 354 -17.99 -0.80 -0.40
CA ASP A 354 -19.05 -0.35 0.49
C ASP A 354 -19.85 -1.58 0.94
N ALA A 355 -19.69 -1.95 2.21
CA ALA A 355 -20.35 -3.12 2.79
C ALA A 355 -21.88 -3.00 2.88
N ASP A 356 -22.42 -1.79 3.07
CA ASP A 356 -23.86 -1.57 3.21
C ASP A 356 -24.59 -1.80 1.90
N THR A 357 -23.99 -1.32 0.81
CA THR A 357 -24.58 -1.44 -0.52
C THR A 357 -24.09 -2.66 -1.29
N GLY A 358 -22.90 -3.17 -0.95
CA GLY A 358 -22.15 -4.20 -1.67
C GLY A 358 -21.45 -3.66 -2.92
N TYR A 359 -21.46 -2.34 -3.16
CA TYR A 359 -20.77 -1.75 -4.31
C TYR A 359 -19.26 -1.83 -4.11
N PHE A 360 -18.56 -2.19 -5.18
CA PHE A 360 -17.10 -2.28 -5.16
C PHE A 360 -16.48 -1.57 -6.35
N ARG A 361 -15.23 -1.16 -6.16
CA ARG A 361 -14.38 -0.56 -7.18
C ARG A 361 -12.98 -1.15 -7.09
N LEU A 362 -12.51 -1.69 -8.21
CA LEU A 362 -11.17 -2.22 -8.39
C LEU A 362 -10.46 -1.43 -9.49
N VAL A 363 -9.25 -0.97 -9.22
CA VAL A 363 -8.39 -0.34 -10.23
C VAL A 363 -7.18 -1.22 -10.43
N PHE A 364 -7.07 -1.84 -11.60
CA PHE A 364 -5.91 -2.62 -11.98
C PHE A 364 -4.90 -1.77 -12.76
N PRO A 365 -3.60 -2.10 -12.70
CA PRO A 365 -2.60 -1.58 -13.62
C PRO A 365 -2.94 -2.00 -15.06
N ARG A 366 -2.23 -1.46 -16.06
CA ARG A 366 -2.48 -1.73 -17.49
C ARG A 366 -2.61 -3.23 -17.81
N VAL A 367 -3.85 -3.72 -17.91
CA VAL A 367 -4.16 -5.08 -18.33
C VAL A 367 -3.93 -5.20 -19.83
N PRO A 368 -3.09 -6.15 -20.31
CA PRO A 368 -2.93 -6.38 -21.73
C PRO A 368 -4.29 -6.66 -22.40
N LYS A 369 -4.58 -5.98 -23.51
CA LYS A 369 -5.87 -6.11 -24.25
C LYS A 369 -6.35 -7.55 -24.51
N PRO A 370 -5.51 -8.56 -24.85
CA PRO A 370 -5.99 -9.92 -25.05
C PRO A 370 -6.42 -10.65 -23.76
N SER A 371 -6.07 -10.11 -22.58
CA SER A 371 -6.32 -10.73 -21.27
C SER A 371 -7.39 -10.01 -20.44
N ALA A 372 -7.90 -8.87 -20.93
CA ALA A 372 -8.93 -8.06 -20.27
C ALA A 372 -10.34 -8.65 -20.41
N SER A 373 -10.52 -9.92 -20.02
CA SER A 373 -11.84 -10.55 -19.93
C SER A 373 -12.27 -10.65 -18.46
N PRO A 374 -13.51 -10.23 -18.12
CA PRO A 374 -14.08 -10.44 -16.78
C PRO A 374 -14.09 -11.90 -16.33
N LYS A 375 -14.05 -12.85 -17.27
CA LYS A 375 -14.00 -14.29 -16.98
C LYS A 375 -12.70 -14.71 -16.30
N THR A 376 -11.63 -13.94 -16.41
CA THR A 376 -10.34 -14.21 -15.75
C THR A 376 -10.14 -13.38 -14.49
N LEU A 377 -11.09 -12.51 -14.14
CA LEU A 377 -11.16 -11.85 -12.85
C LEU A 377 -11.61 -12.85 -11.77
N ARG A 378 -10.96 -12.81 -10.61
CA ARG A 378 -11.34 -13.55 -9.41
C ARG A 378 -11.51 -12.54 -8.29
N ILE A 379 -12.61 -12.63 -7.57
CA ILE A 379 -12.92 -11.79 -6.42
C ILE A 379 -13.22 -12.69 -5.22
N MET A 380 -12.67 -12.34 -4.08
CA MET A 380 -12.96 -12.93 -2.79
C MET A 380 -13.27 -11.82 -1.79
N VAL A 381 -14.21 -12.07 -0.89
CA VAL A 381 -14.50 -11.20 0.25
C VAL A 381 -14.27 -12.02 1.51
N VAL A 382 -13.51 -11.51 2.47
CA VAL A 382 -13.41 -12.06 3.83
C VAL A 382 -14.42 -11.30 4.67
N ASP A 383 -15.44 -11.98 5.18
CA ASP A 383 -16.64 -11.38 5.77
C ASP A 383 -16.95 -11.99 7.13
N GLN A 384 -17.29 -11.15 8.12
CA GLN A 384 -17.56 -11.54 9.50
C GLN A 384 -18.89 -12.29 9.70
#